data_AF-A0A554VE05-F1
#
_entry.id   AF-A0A554VE05-F1
#
_cell.length_a   1.000
_cell.length_b   1.000
_cell.length_c   1.000
_cell.angle_alpha   90.00
_cell.angle_beta   90.00
_cell.angle_gamma   90.00
#
_symmetry.space_group_name_H-M   'P 1'
#
loop_
_entity.id
_entity.type
_entity.pdbx_description
1 polymer ?
#
loop_
_entity_poly.entity_id
_entity_poly.type
_entity_poly.pdbx_seq_one_letter_code
_entity_poly.pdbx_strand_id
1 'polypeptide(L)'
;MKKKKILDRDAQVTMGEIEEFFRENDLIVAPRAELQTEITKKQTAYLRKKFLSIREVMDGKFFPQVKTRQTIDNWLKKGKLKEGQDWFFDKKGRKVILTSYLKKEINI
;
A
#
# COMPACT_ATOMS: atom_id res chain seq x y z
N MET A 1 0.47 -38.30 -21.96
CA MET A 1 0.37 -38.09 -20.49
C MET A 1 1.23 -36.90 -20.09
N LYS A 2 0.64 -35.84 -19.52
CA LYS A 2 1.41 -34.66 -19.05
C LYS A 2 2.11 -35.02 -17.74
N LYS A 3 3.45 -35.07 -17.74
CA LYS A 3 4.25 -35.30 -16.53
C LYS A 3 3.98 -34.13 -15.56
N LYS A 4 3.46 -34.43 -14.36
CA LYS A 4 3.36 -33.45 -13.27
C LYS A 4 4.79 -33.14 -12.80
N LYS A 5 5.21 -31.88 -12.92
CA LYS A 5 6.45 -31.40 -12.29
C LYS A 5 6.23 -31.43 -10.78
N ILE A 6 6.92 -32.31 -10.09
CA ILE A 6 7.03 -32.30 -8.63
C ILE A 6 8.07 -31.22 -8.31
N LEU A 7 7.64 -30.13 -7.67
CA LEU A 7 8.55 -29.09 -7.18
C LEU A 7 9.19 -29.60 -5.90
N ASP A 8 10.51 -29.77 -5.95
CA ASP A 8 11.32 -30.04 -4.77
C ASP A 8 11.36 -28.78 -3.91
N ARG A 9 10.89 -28.87 -2.66
CA ARG A 9 10.77 -27.72 -1.75
C ARG A 9 12.10 -27.35 -1.11
N ASP A 10 13.11 -28.21 -1.20
CA ASP A 10 14.41 -28.05 -0.54
C ASP A 10 15.52 -27.56 -1.50
N ALA A 11 15.15 -27.15 -2.72
CA ALA A 11 16.09 -26.57 -3.67
C ALA A 11 16.70 -25.26 -3.11
N GLN A 12 18.00 -25.28 -2.83
CA GLN A 12 18.77 -24.06 -2.55
C GLN A 12 18.87 -23.24 -3.83
N VAL A 13 18.00 -22.24 -3.96
CA VAL A 13 18.04 -21.29 -5.08
C VAL A 13 19.25 -20.39 -4.90
N THR A 14 20.13 -20.39 -5.89
CA THR A 14 21.29 -19.50 -5.92
C THR A 14 20.84 -18.07 -6.22
N MET A 15 21.58 -17.07 -5.75
CA MET A 15 21.24 -15.65 -6.04
C MET A 15 21.16 -15.36 -7.54
N GLY A 16 21.91 -16.09 -8.38
CA GLY A 16 21.84 -15.96 -9.83
C GLY A 16 20.49 -16.39 -10.43
N GLU A 17 19.90 -17.48 -9.95
CA GLU A 17 18.57 -17.95 -10.38
C GLU A 17 17.46 -16.98 -9.92
N ILE A 18 17.67 -16.30 -8.79
CA ILE A 18 16.78 -15.23 -8.32
C ILE A 18 16.89 -14.03 -9.27
N GLU A 19 18.09 -13.55 -9.57
CA GLU A 19 18.27 -12.40 -10.48
C GLU A 19 17.71 -12.68 -11.89
N GLU A 20 17.88 -13.90 -12.40
CA GLU A 20 17.33 -14.34 -13.69
C GLU A 20 15.80 -14.36 -13.65
N PHE A 21 15.19 -14.90 -12.59
CA PHE A 21 13.74 -14.86 -12.39
C PHE A 21 13.19 -13.43 -12.36
N PHE A 22 13.88 -12.52 -11.67
CA PHE A 22 13.47 -11.12 -11.59
C PHE A 22 13.54 -10.44 -12.97
N ARG A 23 14.60 -10.70 -13.75
CA ARG A 23 14.75 -10.18 -15.11
C ARG A 23 13.69 -10.73 -16.07
N GLU A 24 13.41 -12.02 -16.02
CA GLU A 24 12.41 -12.67 -16.88
C GLU A 24 10.97 -12.20 -16.62
N ASN A 25 10.69 -11.69 -15.41
CA ASN A 25 9.37 -11.22 -15.00
C ASN A 25 9.26 -9.69 -14.93
N ASP A 26 10.22 -8.94 -15.50
CA ASP A 26 10.30 -7.48 -15.43
C ASP A 26 10.23 -6.91 -13.99
N LEU A 27 10.76 -7.66 -13.02
CA LEU A 27 10.82 -7.26 -11.63
C LEU A 27 12.14 -6.54 -11.34
N ILE A 28 12.04 -5.26 -11.00
CA ILE A 28 13.20 -4.44 -10.65
C ILE A 28 13.39 -4.43 -9.13
N VAL A 29 14.58 -4.82 -8.66
CA VAL A 29 14.98 -4.64 -7.26
C VAL A 29 15.51 -3.22 -7.08
N ALA A 30 14.62 -2.29 -6.74
CA ALA A 30 15.01 -0.91 -6.47
C ALA A 30 15.63 -0.76 -5.06
N PRO A 31 16.68 0.07 -4.90
CA PRO A 31 17.18 0.46 -3.58
C PRO A 31 16.06 1.02 -2.70
N ARG A 32 16.07 0.65 -1.41
CA ARG A 32 15.03 1.07 -0.44
C ARG A 32 14.82 2.59 -0.39
N ALA A 33 15.89 3.37 -0.59
CA ALA A 33 15.85 4.83 -0.58
C ALA A 33 15.06 5.42 -1.77
N GLU A 34 15.15 4.82 -2.94
CA GLU A 34 14.42 5.25 -4.15
C GLU A 34 12.93 4.98 -4.00
N LEU A 35 12.57 3.78 -3.52
CA LEU A 35 11.19 3.41 -3.21
C LEU A 35 10.57 4.36 -2.17
N GLN A 36 11.33 4.73 -1.15
CA GLN A 36 10.86 5.68 -0.14
C GLN A 36 10.63 7.07 -0.74
N THR A 37 11.52 7.52 -1.62
CA THR A 37 11.40 8.82 -2.30
C THR A 37 10.15 8.88 -3.18
N GLU A 38 9.83 7.83 -3.93
CA GLU A 38 8.62 7.76 -4.74
C GLU A 38 7.34 7.77 -3.89
N ILE A 39 7.34 7.03 -2.77
CA ILE A 39 6.22 7.03 -1.82
C ILE A 39 6.01 8.44 -1.27
N THR A 40 7.06 9.12 -0.83
CA THR A 40 6.97 10.49 -0.31
C THR A 40 6.48 11.48 -1.37
N LYS A 41 6.92 11.36 -2.62
CA LYS A 41 6.40 12.18 -3.73
C LYS A 41 4.90 11.96 -3.94
N LYS A 42 4.45 10.70 -3.96
CA LYS A 42 3.02 10.36 -4.10
C LYS A 42 2.19 10.89 -2.94
N GLN A 43 2.65 10.68 -1.70
CA GLN A 43 1.99 11.19 -0.50
C GLN A 43 1.84 12.71 -0.56
N THR A 44 2.90 13.43 -0.91
CA THR A 44 2.89 14.89 -1.06
C THR A 44 1.85 15.36 -2.08
N ALA A 45 1.75 14.68 -3.23
CA ALA A 45 0.74 14.99 -4.25
C ALA A 45 -0.70 14.77 -3.73
N TYR A 46 -0.94 13.66 -3.03
CA TYR A 46 -2.26 13.35 -2.45
C TYR A 46 -2.66 14.32 -1.33
N LEU A 47 -1.72 14.73 -0.48
CA LEU A 47 -1.96 15.62 0.66
C LEU A 47 -2.37 17.05 0.29
N ARG A 48 -2.31 17.42 -1.00
CA ARG A 48 -2.88 18.66 -1.53
C ARG A 48 -4.42 18.67 -1.52
N LYS A 49 -5.05 17.48 -1.48
CA LYS A 49 -6.51 17.35 -1.36
C LYS A 49 -6.95 17.56 0.10
N LYS A 50 -8.22 17.91 0.33
CA LYS A 50 -8.79 18.02 1.69
C LYS A 50 -9.06 16.65 2.32
N PHE A 51 -9.40 15.66 1.51
CA PHE A 51 -9.69 14.30 1.92
C PHE A 51 -9.33 13.33 0.80
N LEU A 52 -9.08 12.08 1.16
CA LEU A 52 -8.69 10.99 0.26
C LEU A 52 -9.65 9.82 0.40
N SER A 53 -10.00 9.19 -0.71
CA SER A 53 -10.68 7.89 -0.68
C SER A 53 -9.76 6.80 -0.14
N ILE A 54 -10.34 5.71 0.38
CA ILE A 54 -9.55 4.57 0.88
C ILE A 54 -8.58 4.04 -0.19
N ARG A 55 -8.97 4.06 -1.47
CA ARG A 55 -8.09 3.64 -2.57
C ARG A 55 -6.83 4.53 -2.68
N GLU A 56 -7.00 5.84 -2.56
CA GLU A 56 -5.89 6.79 -2.60
C GLU A 56 -5.01 6.69 -1.36
N VAL A 57 -5.60 6.44 -0.20
CA VAL A 57 -4.86 6.18 1.05
C VAL A 57 -3.98 4.94 0.93
N MET A 58 -4.49 3.89 0.29
CA MET A 58 -3.74 2.67 -0.01
C MET A 58 -2.64 2.92 -1.05
N ASP A 59 -2.93 3.61 -2.15
CA ASP A 59 -1.95 3.88 -3.22
C ASP A 59 -0.80 4.77 -2.72
N GLY A 60 -1.10 5.76 -1.89
CA GLY A 60 -0.10 6.60 -1.23
C GLY A 60 0.66 5.90 -0.09
N LYS A 61 0.34 4.63 0.21
CA LYS A 61 0.94 3.86 1.33
C LYS A 61 0.99 4.66 2.64
N PHE A 62 -0.06 5.41 2.96
CA PHE A 62 -0.13 6.20 4.20
C PHE A 62 -0.14 5.33 5.46
N PHE A 63 -0.57 4.07 5.32
CA PHE A 63 -0.43 3.04 6.34
C PHE A 63 0.38 1.88 5.76
N PRO A 64 1.73 1.92 5.82
CA PRO A 64 2.60 0.90 5.20
C PRO A 64 2.33 -0.54 5.67
N GLN A 65 1.82 -0.68 6.89
CA GLN A 65 1.43 -1.95 7.51
C GLN A 65 0.10 -2.52 6.98
N VAL A 66 -0.70 -1.70 6.30
CA VAL A 66 -2.03 -2.11 5.82
C VAL A 66 -1.96 -2.56 4.36
N LYS A 67 -2.21 -3.84 4.14
CA LYS A 67 -2.16 -4.46 2.79
C LYS A 67 -3.51 -4.56 2.10
N THR A 68 -4.61 -4.40 2.82
CA THR A 68 -5.96 -4.57 2.26
C THR A 68 -6.88 -3.41 2.60
N ARG A 69 -7.79 -3.10 1.67
CA ARG A 69 -8.88 -2.15 1.89
C ARG A 69 -9.76 -2.54 3.08
N GLN A 70 -10.03 -3.84 3.24
CA GLN A 70 -10.88 -4.36 4.31
C GLN A 70 -10.35 -4.00 5.71
N THR A 71 -9.03 -3.97 5.89
CA THR A 71 -8.41 -3.57 7.15
C THR A 71 -8.75 -2.12 7.50
N ILE A 72 -8.66 -1.20 6.53
CA ILE A 72 -9.04 0.20 6.73
C ILE A 72 -10.53 0.28 7.04
N ASP A 73 -11.38 -0.38 6.25
CA ASP A 73 -12.81 -0.41 6.47
C ASP A 73 -13.19 -0.90 7.88
N ASN A 74 -12.48 -1.89 8.41
CA ASN A 74 -12.64 -2.38 9.77
C ASN A 74 -12.16 -1.36 10.82
N TRP A 75 -11.09 -0.62 10.58
CA TRP A 75 -10.65 0.45 11.47
C TRP A 75 -11.68 1.58 11.58
N LEU A 76 -12.26 1.96 10.44
CA LEU A 76 -13.33 2.95 10.39
C LEU A 76 -14.57 2.46 11.16
N LYS A 77 -14.97 1.19 10.97
CA LYS A 77 -16.11 0.59 11.69
C LYS A 77 -15.88 0.44 13.20
N LYS A 78 -14.66 0.06 13.60
CA LYS A 78 -14.30 -0.16 15.01
C LYS A 78 -14.03 1.15 15.77
N GLY A 79 -14.14 2.31 15.11
CA GLY A 79 -13.88 3.61 15.73
C GLY A 79 -12.42 3.89 16.02
N LYS A 80 -11.48 3.18 15.38
CA LYS A 80 -10.05 3.52 15.47
C LYS A 80 -9.78 4.92 14.91
N LEU A 81 -10.53 5.28 13.87
CA LEU A 81 -10.64 6.65 13.37
C LEU A 81 -12.05 7.16 13.69
N LYS A 82 -12.17 8.39 14.18
CA LYS A 82 -13.45 8.99 14.57
C LYS A 82 -14.19 9.51 13.35
N GLU A 83 -15.44 9.08 13.18
CA GLU A 83 -16.32 9.57 12.11
C GLU A 83 -16.64 11.07 12.32
N GLY A 84 -16.65 11.85 11.25
CA GLY A 84 -16.82 13.31 11.25
C GLY A 84 -15.55 14.09 11.57
N GLN A 85 -14.57 13.49 12.25
CA GLN A 85 -13.31 14.15 12.65
C GLN A 85 -12.10 13.69 11.83
N ASP A 86 -11.95 12.37 11.64
CA ASP A 86 -10.82 11.77 10.93
C ASP A 86 -11.26 11.22 9.57
N TRP A 87 -12.51 10.80 9.45
CA TRP A 87 -13.09 10.27 8.21
C TRP A 87 -14.60 10.53 8.14
N PHE A 88 -15.18 10.51 6.94
CA PHE A 88 -16.62 10.71 6.72
C PHE A 88 -17.06 10.12 5.38
N PHE A 89 -18.35 10.19 5.08
CA PHE A 89 -18.89 9.86 3.75
C PHE A 89 -18.93 11.09 2.86
N ASP A 90 -18.34 11.01 1.67
CA ASP A 90 -18.46 12.07 0.68
C ASP A 90 -19.90 12.18 0.14
N LYS A 91 -20.17 13.22 -0.65
CA LYS A 91 -21.49 13.44 -1.28
C LYS A 91 -21.95 12.28 -2.19
N LYS A 92 -21.06 11.34 -2.52
CA LYS A 92 -21.34 10.15 -3.35
C LYS A 92 -21.42 8.88 -2.51
N GLY A 93 -21.47 8.97 -1.17
CA GLY A 93 -21.54 7.83 -0.26
C GLY A 93 -20.24 7.04 -0.13
N ARG A 94 -19.09 7.60 -0.52
CA ARG A 94 -17.79 6.94 -0.42
C ARG A 94 -17.10 7.35 0.87
N LYS A 95 -16.51 6.39 1.57
CA LYS A 95 -15.68 6.64 2.74
C LYS A 95 -14.40 7.38 2.33
N VAL A 96 -14.18 8.52 2.96
CA VAL A 96 -13.00 9.36 2.75
C VAL A 96 -12.35 9.69 4.09
N ILE A 97 -11.02 9.78 4.10
CA ILE A 97 -10.21 10.10 5.27
C ILE A 97 -9.66 11.52 5.08
N LEU A 98 -9.73 12.35 6.12
CA LEU A 98 -9.25 13.71 6.09
C LEU A 98 -7.72 13.75 6.01
N THR A 99 -7.17 14.60 5.15
CA THR A 99 -5.71 14.71 5.01
C THR A 99 -5.06 15.33 6.24
N SER A 100 -5.81 16.08 7.05
CA SER A 100 -5.34 16.58 8.36
C SER A 100 -4.96 15.46 9.32
N TYR A 101 -5.71 14.35 9.34
CA TYR A 101 -5.36 13.16 10.11
C TYR A 101 -4.11 12.48 9.52
N LEU A 102 -4.09 12.29 8.21
CA LEU A 102 -2.98 11.61 7.53
C LEU A 102 -1.64 12.33 7.69
N LYS A 103 -1.63 13.68 7.72
CA LYS A 103 -0.41 14.48 7.97
C LYS A 103 0.20 14.21 9.35
N LYS A 104 -0.64 14.04 10.38
CA LYS A 104 -0.20 13.71 11.74
C LYS A 104 0.48 12.35 11.80
N GLU A 105 -0.05 11.36 11.09
CA GLU A 105 0.48 9.98 11.09
C GLU A 105 1.86 9.86 10.41
N ILE A 106 2.14 10.70 9.40
CA ILE A 106 3.40 10.67 8.65
C ILE A 106 4.49 11.58 9.23
N ASN A 107 4.25 12.27 10.35
CA ASN A 107 5.18 13.25 10.94
C ASN A 107 5.70 14.29 9.91
N ILE A 108 4.79 14.86 9.11
CA ILE A 108 5.06 16.01 8.23
C ILE A 108 4.30 17.24 8.73
#